data_AF-A0A2D4P1H1-F1
#
_entry.id   AF-A0A2D4P1H1-F1
#
_cell.length_a   1.000
_cell.length_b   1.000
_cell.length_c   1.000
_cell.angle_alpha   90.00
_cell.angle_beta   90.00
_cell.angle_gamma   90.00
#
_symmetry.space_group_name_H-M   'P 1'
#
loop_
_entity.id
_entity.type
_entity.pdbx_description
1 polymer ?
#
loop_
_entity_poly.entity_id
_entity_poly.type
_entity_poly.pdbx_seq_one_letter_code
_entity_poly.pdbx_strand_id
1 'polypeptide(L)'
;YLGMCFAAPEKQLFTISQAPEPWKIFFASALLLLVLAGTFAYYWSRDGWSRHPLVGTLSAFALPPHANWRAVALSINAEFRRIDKFATGPPGARLTVTDSWILKVTTYSFHVALQRDLQLTVIDSRQQDLLLDASMPAQFLTIRVASADPRVKAFDIRLNSSEYGELQDKLRAPIQNGANVVIHQSLSDLFLETFSSLVERNPPYLLPSNQELDLCIGCMQSRANVKLLKNCREPHEGECQPCFCYPMWCLLCMGKWFASQQDQQHPETWLSSHVPCPTCRAQFCILDVCSVQ
;
A
#
# COMPACT_ATOMS: atom_id res chain seq x y z
N TYR A 1 -34.77 -5.58 22.07
CA TYR A 1 -35.91 -5.61 23.01
C TYR A 1 -37.05 -6.45 22.44
N LEU A 2 -37.71 -6.06 21.34
CA LEU A 2 -38.82 -6.81 20.73
C LEU A 2 -38.52 -8.29 20.44
N GLY A 3 -37.38 -8.62 19.83
CA GLY A 3 -37.00 -10.02 19.59
C GLY A 3 -36.78 -10.84 20.88
N MET A 4 -36.42 -10.20 21.98
CA MET A 4 -36.23 -10.86 23.28
C MET A 4 -37.54 -10.97 24.07
N CYS A 5 -38.52 -10.09 23.82
CA CYS A 5 -39.90 -10.25 24.28
C CYS A 5 -40.56 -11.52 23.69
N PHE A 6 -40.16 -11.93 22.48
CA PHE A 6 -40.59 -13.19 21.87
C PHE A 6 -39.80 -14.41 22.34
N ALA A 7 -38.49 -14.27 22.62
CA ALA A 7 -37.62 -15.37 23.01
C ALA A 7 -37.78 -15.81 24.49
N ALA A 8 -38.28 -14.94 25.36
CA ALA A 8 -38.46 -15.20 26.79
C ALA A 8 -39.84 -14.69 27.30
N PRO A 9 -40.95 -15.30 26.86
CA PRO A 9 -42.31 -14.87 27.21
C PRO A 9 -42.62 -14.99 28.72
N GLU A 10 -41.92 -15.87 29.43
CA GLU A 10 -42.06 -16.11 30.88
C GLU A 10 -41.60 -14.92 31.74
N LYS A 11 -40.79 -14.01 31.18
CA LYS A 11 -40.29 -12.81 31.89
C LYS A 11 -41.24 -11.61 31.81
N GLN A 12 -42.45 -11.79 31.26
CA GLN A 12 -43.50 -10.75 31.13
C GLN A 12 -42.98 -9.39 30.61
N LEU A 13 -42.03 -9.45 29.67
CA LEU A 13 -41.31 -8.28 29.14
C LEU A 13 -42.19 -7.30 28.33
N PHE A 14 -43.45 -7.65 28.06
CA PHE A 14 -44.42 -6.76 27.43
C PHE A 14 -44.97 -5.70 28.40
N THR A 15 -44.98 -5.98 29.70
CA THR A 15 -45.50 -5.08 30.72
C THR A 15 -44.32 -4.45 31.45
N ILE A 16 -43.94 -3.22 31.07
CA ILE A 16 -42.75 -2.51 31.58
C ILE A 16 -42.71 -2.46 33.12
N SER A 17 -43.86 -2.42 33.80
CA SER A 17 -43.95 -2.40 35.27
C SER A 17 -43.56 -3.73 35.94
N GLN A 18 -43.83 -4.86 35.31
CA GLN A 18 -43.57 -6.22 35.84
C GLN A 18 -42.22 -6.78 35.38
N ALA A 19 -41.53 -6.12 34.45
CA ALA A 19 -40.24 -6.55 33.97
C ALA A 19 -39.16 -6.53 35.07
N PRO A 20 -38.18 -7.45 35.04
CA PRO A 20 -37.05 -7.43 35.97
C PRO A 20 -36.24 -6.13 35.84
N GLU A 21 -35.67 -5.66 36.95
CA GLU A 21 -34.88 -4.42 37.03
C GLU A 21 -33.82 -4.23 35.93
N PRO A 22 -32.98 -5.23 35.57
CA PRO A 22 -31.99 -5.06 34.49
C PRO A 22 -32.64 -4.80 33.12
N TRP A 23 -33.83 -5.33 32.86
CA TRP A 23 -34.55 -5.12 31.61
C TRP A 23 -35.18 -3.72 31.53
N LYS A 24 -35.65 -3.19 32.66
CA LYS A 24 -36.11 -1.80 32.77
C LYS A 24 -34.96 -0.83 32.49
N ILE A 25 -33.79 -1.08 33.08
CA ILE A 25 -32.58 -0.27 32.85
C ILE A 25 -32.15 -0.34 31.38
N PHE A 26 -32.12 -1.54 30.77
CA PHE A 26 -31.80 -1.71 29.36
C PHE A 26 -32.79 -0.98 28.43
N PHE A 27 -34.09 -1.07 28.71
CA PHE A 27 -35.10 -0.37 27.92
C PHE A 27 -34.98 1.15 28.07
N ALA A 28 -34.78 1.64 29.29
CA ALA A 28 -34.59 3.06 29.57
C ALA A 28 -33.32 3.60 28.90
N SER A 29 -32.20 2.87 28.93
CA SER A 29 -30.97 3.28 28.27
C SER A 29 -31.09 3.26 26.74
N ALA A 30 -31.76 2.26 26.17
CA ALA A 30 -32.06 2.21 24.73
C ALA A 30 -32.96 3.37 24.31
N LEU A 31 -34.01 3.67 25.09
CA LEU A 31 -34.89 4.81 24.82
C LEU A 31 -34.15 6.15 24.95
N LEU A 32 -33.31 6.31 25.97
CA LEU A 32 -32.48 7.49 26.15
C LEU A 32 -31.54 7.69 24.94
N LEU A 33 -30.89 6.63 24.47
CA LEU A 33 -30.03 6.68 23.27
C LEU A 33 -30.81 7.10 22.02
N LEU A 34 -32.04 6.58 21.83
CA LEU A 34 -32.91 6.98 20.72
C LEU A 34 -33.34 8.44 20.82
N VAL A 35 -33.71 8.90 22.01
CA VAL A 35 -34.07 10.31 22.26
C VAL A 35 -32.87 11.21 21.99
N LEU A 36 -31.68 10.86 22.49
CA LEU A 36 -30.45 11.60 22.22
C LEU A 36 -30.13 11.65 20.72
N ALA A 37 -30.21 10.51 20.02
CA ALA A 37 -29.99 10.48 18.57
C ALA A 37 -31.01 11.36 17.83
N GLY A 38 -32.29 11.32 18.23
CA GLY A 38 -33.34 12.16 17.68
C GLY A 38 -33.13 13.65 17.95
N THR A 39 -32.68 14.03 19.15
CA THR A 39 -32.38 15.43 19.46
C THR A 39 -31.16 15.94 18.71
N PHE A 40 -30.11 15.12 18.52
CA PHE A 40 -28.97 15.45 17.65
C PHE A 40 -29.39 15.62 16.19
N ALA A 41 -30.19 14.69 15.65
CA ALA A 41 -30.69 14.77 14.29
C ALA A 41 -31.56 16.01 14.07
N TYR A 42 -32.44 16.33 15.03
CA TYR A 42 -33.26 17.54 15.00
C TYR A 42 -32.43 18.82 15.14
N TYR A 43 -31.43 18.81 16.01
CA TYR A 43 -30.50 19.93 16.18
C TYR A 43 -29.72 20.20 14.89
N TRP A 44 -29.25 19.16 14.20
CA TRP A 44 -28.58 19.30 12.92
C TRP A 44 -29.52 19.73 11.79
N SER A 45 -30.77 19.27 11.78
CA SER A 45 -31.73 19.58 10.70
C SER A 45 -32.23 21.02 10.72
N ARG A 46 -32.27 21.69 11.88
CA ARG A 46 -32.79 23.06 12.05
C ARG A 46 -32.16 24.10 11.12
N ASP A 47 -30.86 23.99 10.85
CA ASP A 47 -30.14 24.95 10.00
C ASP A 47 -29.70 24.31 8.67
N GLY A 48 -30.57 23.49 8.08
CA GLY A 48 -30.31 22.85 6.79
C GLY A 48 -29.05 22.00 6.79
N TRP A 49 -28.74 21.33 7.92
CA TRP A 49 -27.58 20.47 8.16
C TRP A 49 -26.24 21.19 8.31
N SER A 50 -26.21 22.52 8.39
CA SER A 50 -24.96 23.31 8.50
C SER A 50 -24.08 22.93 9.71
N ARG A 51 -24.69 22.49 10.81
CA ARG A 51 -24.00 22.08 12.05
C ARG A 51 -23.50 20.64 12.03
N HIS A 52 -23.79 19.89 10.96
CA HIS A 52 -23.32 18.52 10.83
C HIS A 52 -21.81 18.50 10.58
N PRO A 53 -21.02 17.64 11.25
CA PRO A 53 -19.56 17.65 11.14
C PRO A 53 -19.04 17.46 9.71
N LEU A 54 -19.72 16.65 8.89
CA LEU A 54 -19.42 16.50 7.45
C LEU A 54 -19.63 17.81 6.67
N VAL A 55 -20.67 18.57 7.03
CA VAL A 55 -20.92 19.86 6.38
C VAL A 55 -19.88 20.89 6.82
N GLY A 56 -19.43 20.82 8.08
CA GLY A 56 -18.32 21.62 8.58
C GLY A 56 -17.00 21.37 7.84
N THR A 57 -16.71 20.13 7.43
CA THR A 57 -15.50 19.85 6.62
C THR A 57 -15.65 20.36 5.19
N LEU A 58 -16.83 20.21 4.57
CA LEU A 58 -17.09 20.70 3.21
C LEU A 58 -17.16 22.23 3.12
N SER A 59 -17.68 22.89 4.16
CA SER A 59 -17.82 24.35 4.18
C SER A 59 -16.47 25.08 4.19
N ALA A 60 -15.40 24.43 4.67
CA ALA A 60 -14.04 24.97 4.58
C ALA A 60 -13.62 25.26 3.12
N PHE A 61 -14.14 24.50 2.16
CA PHE A 61 -13.84 24.64 0.73
C PHE A 61 -14.84 25.54 -0.02
N ALA A 62 -15.88 26.03 0.65
CA ALA A 62 -16.86 26.93 0.03
C ALA A 62 -16.28 28.35 -0.02
N LEU A 63 -15.81 28.77 -1.19
CA LEU A 63 -15.24 30.11 -1.41
C LEU A 63 -16.35 31.20 -1.48
N PRO A 64 -16.11 32.41 -0.94
CA PRO A 64 -17.01 33.56 -1.14
C PRO A 64 -17.11 33.95 -2.63
N PRO A 65 -18.27 34.46 -3.12
CA PRO A 65 -19.34 35.14 -2.39
C PRO A 65 -20.57 34.27 -2.04
N HIS A 66 -20.62 33.02 -2.51
CA HIS A 66 -21.72 32.09 -2.23
C HIS A 66 -21.17 30.85 -1.52
N ALA A 67 -20.86 31.01 -0.23
CA ALA A 67 -20.34 29.94 0.63
C ALA A 67 -21.42 28.86 0.87
N ASN A 68 -21.65 28.01 -0.13
CA ASN A 68 -22.63 26.93 -0.08
C ASN A 68 -21.91 25.59 -0.18
N TRP A 69 -21.82 24.88 0.95
CA TRP A 69 -21.26 23.52 1.03
C TRP A 69 -21.95 22.55 0.06
N ARG A 70 -23.21 22.80 -0.32
CA ARG A 70 -23.94 21.97 -1.29
C ARG A 70 -23.32 22.02 -2.68
N ALA A 71 -22.79 23.17 -3.09
CA ALA A 71 -22.10 23.30 -4.37
C ALA A 71 -20.82 22.45 -4.39
N VAL A 72 -20.06 22.47 -3.28
CA VAL A 72 -18.89 21.60 -3.08
C VAL A 72 -19.30 20.13 -3.13
N ALA A 73 -20.35 19.74 -2.41
CA ALA A 73 -20.87 18.37 -2.41
C ALA A 73 -21.31 17.91 -3.82
N LEU A 74 -21.98 18.77 -4.58
CA LEU A 74 -22.38 18.48 -5.96
C LEU A 74 -21.19 18.31 -6.88
N SER A 75 -20.14 19.14 -6.74
CA SER A 75 -18.88 19.01 -7.49
C SER A 75 -18.22 17.66 -7.19
N ILE A 76 -18.05 17.34 -5.91
CA ILE A 76 -17.48 16.07 -5.46
C ILE A 76 -18.29 14.89 -6.01
N ASN A 77 -19.63 14.94 -5.93
CA ASN A 77 -20.49 13.86 -6.42
C ASN A 77 -20.43 13.72 -7.95
N ALA A 78 -20.32 14.82 -8.69
CA ALA A 78 -20.14 14.79 -10.14
C ALA A 78 -18.81 14.15 -10.54
N GLU A 79 -17.72 14.50 -9.87
CA GLU A 79 -16.39 13.90 -10.08
C GLU A 79 -16.34 12.43 -9.62
N PHE A 80 -16.95 12.10 -8.49
CA PHE A 80 -16.99 10.74 -7.96
C PHE A 80 -17.73 9.76 -8.88
N ARG A 81 -18.70 10.23 -9.67
CA ARG A 81 -19.42 9.40 -10.65
C ARG A 81 -18.59 9.08 -11.90
N ARG A 82 -17.46 9.77 -12.12
CA ARG A 82 -16.57 9.48 -13.24
C ARG A 82 -15.89 8.11 -13.05
N ILE A 83 -15.56 7.49 -14.17
CA ILE A 83 -14.87 6.18 -14.21
C ILE A 83 -13.39 6.38 -13.82
N ASP A 84 -12.81 7.48 -14.25
CA ASP A 84 -11.43 7.87 -13.98
C ASP A 84 -11.25 8.41 -12.54
N LYS A 85 -11.39 7.51 -11.56
CA LYS A 85 -11.07 7.76 -10.15
C LYS A 85 -10.19 6.65 -9.64
N PHE A 86 -9.15 7.01 -8.91
CA PHE A 86 -8.35 6.04 -8.17
C PHE A 86 -9.02 5.77 -6.83
N ALA A 87 -9.16 4.50 -6.44
CA ALA A 87 -9.76 4.17 -5.15
C ALA A 87 -9.17 2.89 -4.56
N THR A 88 -8.70 2.98 -3.32
CA THR A 88 -8.06 1.88 -2.59
C THR A 88 -8.62 1.75 -1.17
N GLY A 89 -8.40 0.60 -0.54
CA GLY A 89 -8.79 0.29 0.83
C GLY A 89 -10.12 -0.47 0.94
N PRO A 90 -10.39 -1.05 2.13
CA PRO A 90 -11.60 -1.81 2.38
C PRO A 90 -12.85 -0.90 2.35
N PRO A 91 -14.06 -1.47 2.19
CA PRO A 91 -15.30 -0.69 2.10
C PRO A 91 -15.54 0.30 3.25
N GLY A 92 -15.06 -0.01 4.47
CA GLY A 92 -15.18 0.85 5.65
C GLY A 92 -14.07 1.88 5.84
N ALA A 93 -12.99 1.81 5.06
CA ALA A 93 -11.84 2.73 5.14
C ALA A 93 -11.27 2.99 3.75
N ARG A 94 -12.05 3.68 2.91
CA ARG A 94 -11.74 3.87 1.49
C ARG A 94 -11.08 5.22 1.25
N LEU A 95 -9.99 5.20 0.49
CA LEU A 95 -9.42 6.37 -0.15
C LEU A 95 -10.00 6.49 -1.55
N THR A 96 -10.36 7.69 -1.97
CA THR A 96 -10.73 7.99 -3.35
C THR A 96 -10.08 9.28 -3.80
N VAL A 97 -9.34 9.20 -4.91
CA VAL A 97 -8.68 10.34 -5.55
C VAL A 97 -9.38 10.60 -6.87
N THR A 98 -9.95 11.79 -6.99
CA THR A 98 -10.61 12.32 -8.18
C THR A 98 -9.74 13.42 -8.79
N ASP A 99 -10.15 13.99 -9.92
CA ASP A 99 -9.38 15.03 -10.63
C ASP A 99 -9.02 16.22 -9.72
N SER A 100 -9.93 16.64 -8.84
CA SER A 100 -9.73 17.82 -7.98
C SER A 100 -9.67 17.50 -6.50
N TRP A 101 -10.15 16.33 -6.06
CA TRP A 101 -10.32 16.01 -4.64
C TRP A 101 -9.61 14.73 -4.21
N ILE A 102 -9.08 14.76 -3.00
CA ILE A 102 -8.70 13.57 -2.24
C ILE A 102 -9.72 13.39 -1.12
N LEU A 103 -10.36 12.22 -1.11
CA LEU A 103 -11.41 11.86 -0.16
C LEU A 103 -10.93 10.65 0.63
N LYS A 104 -10.86 10.77 1.95
CA LYS A 104 -10.59 9.65 2.84
C LYS A 104 -11.78 9.43 3.75
N VAL A 105 -12.43 8.29 3.57
CA VAL A 105 -13.52 7.82 4.41
C VAL A 105 -12.96 6.81 5.40
N THR A 106 -13.28 6.97 6.68
CA THR A 106 -13.07 5.96 7.72
C THR A 106 -14.41 5.63 8.39
N THR A 107 -14.42 4.69 9.33
CA THR A 107 -15.63 4.32 10.09
C THR A 107 -16.30 5.51 10.77
N TYR A 108 -15.52 6.50 11.21
CA TYR A 108 -16.03 7.62 12.03
C TYR A 108 -15.64 9.00 11.52
N SER A 109 -14.79 9.10 10.50
CA SER A 109 -14.30 10.38 10.00
C SER A 109 -14.34 10.46 8.47
N PHE A 110 -14.62 11.66 7.99
CA PHE A 110 -14.57 12.00 6.58
C PHE A 110 -13.59 13.16 6.38
N HIS A 111 -12.48 12.87 5.70
CA HIS A 111 -11.47 13.86 5.38
C HIS A 111 -11.53 14.18 3.89
N VAL A 112 -11.41 15.47 3.59
CA VAL A 112 -11.44 16.00 2.23
C VAL A 112 -10.28 16.98 2.11
N ALA A 113 -9.58 16.91 0.98
CA ALA A 113 -8.59 17.91 0.61
C ALA A 113 -8.63 18.17 -0.90
N LEU A 114 -8.21 19.37 -1.30
CA LEU A 114 -8.24 19.81 -2.68
C LEU A 114 -6.86 19.66 -3.31
N GLN A 115 -6.74 18.94 -4.43
CA GLN A 115 -5.46 18.57 -5.02
C GLN A 115 -4.51 19.75 -5.30
N ARG A 116 -5.05 20.92 -5.66
CA ARG A 116 -4.24 22.10 -5.99
C ARG A 116 -3.48 22.69 -4.80
N ASP A 117 -3.96 22.43 -3.59
CA ASP A 117 -3.46 23.03 -2.35
C ASP A 117 -2.72 21.99 -1.49
N LEU A 118 -2.36 20.83 -2.06
CA LEU A 118 -1.78 19.72 -1.33
C LEU A 118 -0.25 19.72 -1.26
N GLN A 119 0.22 19.28 -0.11
CA GLN A 119 1.58 18.81 0.12
C GLN A 119 1.51 17.35 0.56
N LEU A 120 2.04 16.46 -0.28
CA LEU A 120 2.07 15.02 -0.04
C LEU A 120 3.48 14.62 0.36
N THR A 121 3.63 13.94 1.49
CA THR A 121 4.94 13.48 1.97
C THR A 121 4.88 12.03 2.41
N VAL A 122 5.74 11.17 1.87
CA VAL A 122 5.88 9.80 2.37
C VAL A 122 6.64 9.84 3.70
N ILE A 123 6.00 9.41 4.78
CA ILE A 123 6.57 9.49 6.14
C ILE A 123 7.12 8.15 6.61
N ASP A 124 6.46 7.06 6.26
CA ASP A 124 6.81 5.73 6.75
C ASP A 124 6.60 4.69 5.64
N SER A 125 7.45 3.67 5.64
CA SER A 125 7.30 2.48 4.83
C SER A 125 7.46 1.26 5.71
N ARG A 126 6.38 0.50 5.90
CA ARG A 126 6.40 -0.71 6.72
C ARG A 126 6.23 -1.93 5.84
N GLN A 127 7.22 -2.81 5.87
CA GLN A 127 7.06 -4.17 5.40
C GLN A 127 6.27 -4.94 6.47
N GLN A 128 5.19 -5.59 6.04
CA GLN A 128 4.43 -6.46 6.91
C GLN A 128 4.77 -7.90 6.55
N ASP A 129 5.64 -8.52 7.35
CA ASP A 129 5.88 -9.97 7.29
C ASP A 129 4.61 -10.67 7.79
N LEU A 130 3.80 -11.16 6.86
CA LEU A 130 2.58 -11.90 7.20
C LEU A 130 2.97 -13.30 7.67
N LEU A 131 2.62 -13.63 8.91
CA LEU A 131 2.66 -15.01 9.40
C LEU A 131 1.61 -15.84 8.64
N LEU A 132 2.09 -16.92 8.00
CA LEU A 132 1.36 -18.06 7.40
C LEU A 132 -0.05 -17.72 6.86
N ASP A 133 -0.17 -17.22 5.62
CA ASP A 133 -1.28 -17.55 4.68
C ASP A 133 -1.39 -16.60 3.48
N ALA A 134 -0.69 -15.45 3.47
CA ALA A 134 -0.59 -14.61 2.29
C ALA A 134 0.77 -14.83 1.62
N SER A 135 0.78 -15.18 0.33
CA SER A 135 1.97 -15.60 -0.40
C SER A 135 3.05 -14.53 -0.56
N MET A 136 2.85 -13.28 -0.10
CA MET A 136 3.79 -12.18 -0.37
C MET A 136 3.99 -11.16 0.76
N PRO A 137 5.23 -10.66 0.96
CA PRO A 137 5.48 -9.50 1.81
C PRO A 137 4.90 -8.24 1.13
N ALA A 138 3.85 -7.67 1.73
CA ALA A 138 3.27 -6.42 1.27
C ALA A 138 3.93 -5.23 1.98
N GLN A 139 4.56 -4.33 1.23
CA GLN A 139 5.05 -3.06 1.76
C GLN A 139 3.90 -2.05 1.76
N PHE A 140 3.61 -1.47 2.92
CA PHE A 140 2.64 -0.40 3.05
C PHE A 140 3.34 0.94 3.23
N LEU A 141 2.98 1.90 2.39
CA LEU A 141 3.44 3.28 2.47
C LEU A 141 2.44 4.10 3.28
N THR A 142 2.95 4.93 4.19
CA THR A 142 2.17 5.95 4.89
C THR A 142 2.52 7.33 4.33
N ILE A 143 1.56 7.94 3.66
CA ILE A 143 1.69 9.25 3.03
C ILE A 143 0.89 10.26 3.84
N ARG A 144 1.54 11.30 4.35
CA ARG A 144 0.85 12.43 4.97
C ARG A 144 0.33 13.37 3.91
N VAL A 145 -0.95 13.69 4.04
CA VAL A 145 -1.66 14.68 3.25
C VAL A 145 -1.79 15.94 4.09
N ALA A 146 -1.00 16.95 3.77
CA ALA A 146 -1.14 18.29 4.33
C ALA A 146 -1.73 19.23 3.27
N SER A 147 -2.52 20.20 3.73
CA SER A 147 -3.07 21.26 2.88
C SER A 147 -2.36 22.57 3.21
N ALA A 148 -2.17 23.43 2.21
CA ALA A 148 -1.71 24.81 2.42
C ALA A 148 -2.75 25.63 3.20
N ASP A 149 -4.03 25.26 3.13
CA ASP A 149 -5.09 25.87 3.92
C ASP A 149 -5.09 25.32 5.37
N PRO A 150 -4.82 26.17 6.38
CA PRO A 150 -4.76 25.74 7.79
C PRO A 150 -6.12 25.26 8.34
N ARG A 151 -7.23 25.55 7.65
CA ARG A 151 -8.57 25.07 8.03
C ARG A 151 -8.73 23.57 7.79
N VAL A 152 -7.93 22.99 6.91
CA VAL A 152 -7.96 21.57 6.56
C VAL A 152 -6.94 20.83 7.42
N LYS A 153 -7.42 19.96 8.32
CA LYS A 153 -6.55 19.14 9.16
C LYS A 153 -5.80 18.13 8.31
N ALA A 154 -4.48 18.04 8.51
CA ALA A 154 -3.66 17.01 7.89
C ALA A 154 -4.12 15.62 8.31
N PHE A 155 -3.99 14.66 7.40
CA PHE A 155 -4.34 13.26 7.65
C PHE A 155 -3.39 12.33 6.91
N ASP A 156 -3.21 11.13 7.46
CA ASP A 156 -2.29 10.15 6.87
C ASP A 156 -3.08 9.13 6.05
N ILE A 157 -2.58 8.79 4.87
CA ILE A 157 -3.09 7.74 3.98
C ILE A 157 -2.15 6.55 4.07
N ARG A 158 -2.70 5.34 4.13
CA ARG A 158 -1.93 4.10 4.03
C ARG A 158 -2.37 3.34 2.77
N LEU A 159 -1.42 2.98 1.92
CA LEU A 159 -1.66 2.19 0.71
C LEU A 159 -0.55 1.15 0.50
N ASN A 160 -0.80 0.15 -0.34
CA ASN A 160 0.22 -0.80 -0.76
C ASN A 160 1.19 -0.13 -1.74
N SER A 161 2.49 -0.42 -1.66
CA SER A 161 3.49 0.12 -2.57
C SER A 161 3.22 -0.24 -4.04
N SER A 162 2.53 -1.36 -4.31
CA SER A 162 2.12 -1.75 -5.66
C SER A 162 1.14 -0.75 -6.31
N GLU A 163 0.32 -0.08 -5.51
CA GLU A 163 -0.67 0.89 -5.98
C GLU A 163 -0.11 2.32 -6.03
N TYR A 164 1.16 2.51 -5.63
CA TYR A 164 1.79 3.82 -5.57
C TYR A 164 1.88 4.49 -6.94
N GLY A 165 2.19 3.72 -8.00
CA GLY A 165 2.27 4.24 -9.37
C GLY A 165 0.93 4.79 -9.85
N GLU A 166 -0.15 4.02 -9.70
CA GLU A 166 -1.50 4.46 -10.07
C GLU A 166 -1.96 5.70 -9.28
N LEU A 167 -1.62 5.75 -7.99
CA LEU A 167 -1.89 6.93 -7.17
C LEU A 167 -1.10 8.14 -7.68
N GLN A 168 0.19 7.96 -7.98
CA GLN A 168 1.06 9.03 -8.49
C GLN A 168 0.56 9.57 -9.82
N ASP A 169 0.13 8.69 -10.73
CA ASP A 169 -0.42 9.06 -12.04
C ASP A 169 -1.72 9.88 -11.91
N LYS A 170 -2.54 9.60 -10.89
CA LYS A 170 -3.79 10.34 -10.64
C LYS A 170 -3.59 11.68 -9.92
N LEU A 171 -2.45 11.88 -9.28
CA LEU A 171 -2.17 13.09 -8.51
C LEU A 171 -1.59 14.19 -9.39
N ARG A 172 -2.10 15.41 -9.23
CA ARG A 172 -1.54 16.60 -9.89
C ARG A 172 -0.29 17.16 -9.21
N ALA A 173 -0.14 16.90 -7.91
CA ALA A 173 0.97 17.38 -7.10
C ALA A 173 2.00 16.25 -6.90
N PRO A 174 3.31 16.53 -7.01
CA PRO A 174 4.33 15.53 -6.76
C PRO A 174 4.32 15.10 -5.29
N ILE A 175 4.52 13.81 -5.06
CA ILE A 175 4.73 13.26 -3.72
C ILE A 175 6.20 13.50 -3.33
N GLN A 176 6.41 14.16 -2.20
CA GLN A 176 7.74 14.36 -1.63
C GLN A 176 8.15 13.12 -0.84
N ASN A 177 9.35 12.60 -1.08
CA ASN A 177 9.89 11.52 -0.27
C ASN A 177 10.42 12.09 1.04
N GLY A 178 9.94 11.57 2.18
CA GLY A 178 10.55 11.83 3.47
C GLY A 178 11.98 11.27 3.51
N ALA A 179 12.83 11.87 4.34
CA ALA A 179 14.19 11.39 4.52
C ALA A 179 14.19 9.91 4.98
N ASN A 180 14.98 9.07 4.30
CA ASN A 180 15.19 7.65 4.60
C ASN A 180 14.04 6.68 4.29
N VAL A 181 13.09 7.02 3.40
CA VAL A 181 12.05 6.09 2.96
C VAL A 181 12.39 5.50 1.59
N VAL A 182 12.67 4.19 1.53
CA VAL A 182 12.87 3.45 0.27
C VAL A 182 11.53 2.88 -0.18
N ILE A 183 11.06 3.31 -1.35
CA ILE A 183 9.81 2.84 -1.94
C ILE A 183 10.14 1.73 -2.94
N HIS A 184 9.78 0.48 -2.63
CA HIS A 184 9.87 -0.60 -3.60
C HIS A 184 8.60 -0.59 -4.44
N GLN A 185 8.69 0.03 -5.63
CA GLN A 185 7.55 0.20 -6.54
C GLN A 185 7.19 -1.11 -7.27
N SER A 186 8.14 -2.03 -7.43
CA SER A 186 7.90 -3.33 -8.05
C SER A 186 8.51 -4.49 -7.26
N LEU A 187 7.91 -5.68 -7.38
CA LEU A 187 8.49 -6.94 -6.87
C LEU A 187 9.90 -7.18 -7.42
N SER A 188 10.16 -6.73 -8.66
CA SER A 188 11.49 -6.80 -9.27
C SER A 188 12.51 -5.94 -8.51
N ASP A 189 12.15 -4.76 -8.03
CA ASP A 189 13.08 -3.91 -7.29
C ASP A 189 13.45 -4.51 -5.92
N LEU A 190 12.44 -5.03 -5.21
CA LEU A 190 12.66 -5.74 -3.93
C LEU A 190 13.52 -7.01 -4.15
N PHE A 191 13.26 -7.74 -5.23
CA PHE A 191 14.06 -8.89 -5.61
C PHE A 191 15.51 -8.48 -5.90
N LEU A 192 15.74 -7.43 -6.70
CA LEU A 192 17.10 -7.00 -7.05
C LEU A 192 17.93 -6.57 -5.84
N GLU A 193 17.30 -5.90 -4.86
CA GLU A 193 17.96 -5.55 -3.61
C GLU A 193 18.31 -6.78 -2.78
N THR A 194 17.34 -7.68 -2.58
CA THR A 194 17.54 -8.94 -1.84
C THR A 194 18.59 -9.82 -2.53
N PHE A 195 18.52 -9.92 -3.85
CA PHE A 195 19.47 -10.64 -4.69
C PHE A 195 20.88 -10.08 -4.52
N SER A 196 21.04 -8.76 -4.61
CA SER A 196 22.35 -8.10 -4.44
C SER A 196 22.94 -8.35 -3.05
N SER A 197 22.12 -8.23 -1.99
CA SER A 197 22.56 -8.49 -0.61
C SER A 197 22.96 -9.95 -0.37
N LEU A 198 22.28 -10.91 -1.00
CA LEU A 198 22.65 -12.32 -0.92
C LEU A 198 23.95 -12.61 -1.68
N VAL A 199 24.13 -12.03 -2.87
CA VAL A 199 25.34 -12.21 -3.67
C VAL A 199 26.59 -11.60 -3.01
N GLU A 200 26.44 -10.48 -2.30
CA GLU A 200 27.54 -9.88 -1.52
C GLU A 200 28.07 -10.80 -0.41
N ARG A 201 27.26 -11.76 0.07
CA ARG A 201 27.67 -12.75 1.07
C ARG A 201 28.35 -13.97 0.45
N ASN A 202 28.25 -14.16 -0.86
CA ASN A 202 28.89 -15.28 -1.54
C ASN A 202 30.41 -15.05 -1.64
N PRO A 203 31.22 -16.13 -1.71
CA PRO A 203 32.66 -16.00 -1.91
C PRO A 203 32.97 -15.22 -3.20
N PRO A 204 33.83 -14.19 -3.15
CA PRO A 204 34.18 -13.41 -4.33
C PRO A 204 35.05 -14.23 -5.29
N TYR A 205 34.95 -13.92 -6.58
CA TYR A 205 35.86 -14.44 -7.59
C TYR A 205 37.04 -13.48 -7.75
N LEU A 206 38.25 -13.97 -7.49
CA LEU A 206 39.48 -13.21 -7.68
C LEU A 206 39.85 -13.21 -9.16
N LEU A 207 39.87 -12.02 -9.76
CA LEU A 207 40.26 -11.87 -11.16
C LEU A 207 41.79 -12.07 -11.30
N PRO A 208 42.25 -12.87 -12.28
CA PRO A 208 43.68 -12.94 -12.59
C PRO A 208 44.22 -11.56 -12.97
N SER A 209 45.41 -11.20 -12.45
CA SER A 209 45.99 -9.85 -12.55
C SER A 209 46.28 -9.35 -13.97
N ASN A 210 46.15 -10.21 -14.98
CA ASN A 210 46.36 -9.92 -16.39
C ASN A 210 45.06 -9.75 -17.19
N GLN A 211 43.89 -9.80 -16.53
CA GLN A 211 42.59 -9.65 -17.19
C GLN A 211 41.94 -8.33 -16.79
N GLU A 212 41.52 -7.55 -17.78
CA GLU A 212 40.68 -6.37 -17.60
C GLU A 212 39.24 -6.70 -17.95
N LEU A 213 38.28 -6.20 -17.16
CA LEU A 213 36.86 -6.43 -17.38
C LEU A 213 36.26 -5.36 -18.27
N ASP A 214 35.60 -5.80 -19.34
CA ASP A 214 34.84 -4.95 -20.25
C ASP A 214 33.56 -4.40 -19.61
N LEU A 215 32.88 -3.53 -20.34
CA LEU A 215 31.53 -3.08 -20.00
C LEU A 215 30.55 -4.25 -20.02
N CYS A 216 29.59 -4.21 -19.11
CA CYS A 216 28.53 -5.20 -19.02
C CYS A 216 27.71 -5.24 -20.33
N ILE A 217 27.55 -6.42 -20.92
CA ILE A 217 26.85 -6.59 -22.20
C ILE A 217 25.35 -6.27 -22.12
N GLY A 218 24.76 -6.31 -20.92
CA GLY A 218 23.35 -5.98 -20.70
C GLY A 218 23.06 -4.46 -20.72
N CYS A 219 23.75 -3.67 -19.90
CA CYS A 219 23.50 -2.23 -19.78
C CYS A 219 24.46 -1.35 -20.57
N MET A 220 25.65 -1.83 -20.94
CA MET A 220 26.73 -1.07 -21.57
C MET A 220 27.16 0.20 -20.80
N GLN A 221 26.86 0.28 -19.50
CA GLN A 221 27.13 1.46 -18.66
C GLN A 221 28.14 1.18 -17.55
N SER A 222 27.95 0.07 -16.83
CA SER A 222 28.84 -0.37 -15.75
C SER A 222 29.79 -1.46 -16.23
N ARG A 223 30.97 -1.59 -15.61
CA ARG A 223 31.86 -2.73 -15.84
C ARG A 223 31.19 -4.05 -15.45
N ALA A 224 31.56 -5.12 -16.13
CA ALA A 224 31.21 -6.46 -15.69
C ALA A 224 31.85 -6.70 -14.30
N ASN A 225 31.07 -7.21 -13.35
CA ASN A 225 31.53 -7.42 -11.98
C ASN A 225 30.93 -8.68 -11.34
N VAL A 226 30.39 -9.59 -12.17
CA VAL A 226 29.82 -10.86 -11.71
C VAL A 226 30.36 -12.02 -12.52
N LYS A 227 30.71 -13.10 -11.81
CA LYS A 227 31.10 -14.39 -12.35
C LYS A 227 30.20 -15.48 -11.77
N LEU A 228 29.77 -16.41 -12.63
CA LEU A 228 29.06 -17.62 -12.19
C LEU A 228 30.07 -18.73 -11.89
N LEU A 229 30.03 -19.28 -10.68
CA LEU A 229 30.85 -20.38 -10.20
C LEU A 229 29.99 -21.34 -9.38
N LYS A 230 30.07 -22.64 -9.62
CA LYS A 230 29.29 -23.63 -8.87
C LYS A 230 29.78 -23.69 -7.42
N ASN A 231 29.02 -23.10 -6.50
CA ASN A 231 29.27 -23.08 -5.07
C ASN A 231 28.17 -23.79 -4.28
N CYS A 232 26.99 -24.00 -4.87
CA CYS A 232 25.91 -24.78 -4.26
C CYS A 232 26.32 -26.26 -4.07
N ARG A 233 25.83 -26.91 -3.01
CA ARG A 233 26.14 -28.29 -2.62
C ARG A 233 25.03 -29.30 -2.98
N GLU A 234 24.34 -29.09 -4.10
CA GLU A 234 23.26 -29.98 -4.54
C GLU A 234 23.84 -31.25 -5.22
N PRO A 235 23.48 -32.49 -4.79
CA PRO A 235 24.16 -33.72 -5.20
C PRO A 235 23.79 -34.37 -6.55
N HIS A 236 22.53 -34.64 -6.92
CA HIS A 236 22.13 -35.05 -8.30
C HIS A 236 20.65 -34.71 -8.72
N GLU A 237 20.51 -34.25 -9.99
CA GLU A 237 19.34 -34.04 -10.89
C GLU A 237 18.65 -32.64 -10.94
N GLY A 238 18.86 -31.90 -12.03
CA GLY A 238 18.32 -30.53 -12.26
C GLY A 238 19.23 -29.38 -11.78
N GLU A 239 20.36 -29.77 -11.22
CA GLU A 239 21.24 -28.98 -10.38
C GLU A 239 22.17 -28.09 -11.18
N CYS A 240 22.56 -26.99 -10.55
CA CYS A 240 23.48 -26.03 -11.11
C CYS A 240 24.69 -26.70 -11.79
N GLN A 241 24.95 -26.25 -13.02
CA GLN A 241 26.00 -26.73 -13.90
C GLN A 241 27.22 -25.80 -13.77
N PRO A 242 28.46 -26.31 -13.89
CA PRO A 242 29.63 -25.45 -13.93
C PRO A 242 29.59 -24.51 -15.14
N CYS A 243 29.82 -23.22 -14.90
CA CYS A 243 29.79 -22.18 -15.94
C CYS A 243 31.19 -21.63 -16.23
N PHE A 244 31.66 -21.78 -17.48
CA PHE A 244 33.01 -21.36 -17.89
C PHE A 244 33.07 -19.96 -18.53
N CYS A 245 31.98 -19.18 -18.46
CA CYS A 245 31.69 -18.08 -19.37
C CYS A 245 32.49 -16.77 -19.39
N TYR A 246 33.63 -16.52 -18.76
CA TYR A 246 34.14 -15.12 -18.58
C TYR A 246 33.14 -14.10 -17.92
N PRO A 247 33.58 -13.20 -17.02
CA PRO A 247 32.70 -12.17 -16.45
C PRO A 247 32.32 -11.12 -17.50
N MET A 248 31.06 -11.14 -17.96
CA MET A 248 30.54 -10.20 -18.99
C MET A 248 29.34 -9.38 -18.53
N TRP A 249 28.84 -9.61 -17.31
CA TRP A 249 27.62 -9.00 -16.79
C TRP A 249 27.90 -8.26 -15.49
N CYS A 250 27.15 -7.19 -15.23
CA CYS A 250 27.10 -6.57 -13.92
C CYS A 250 26.02 -7.19 -13.04
N LEU A 251 26.14 -6.99 -11.73
CA LEU A 251 25.22 -7.54 -10.72
C LEU A 251 23.76 -7.21 -10.99
N LEU A 252 23.46 -5.95 -11.30
CA LEU A 252 22.09 -5.51 -11.57
C LEU A 252 21.50 -6.18 -12.82
N CYS A 253 22.28 -6.29 -13.90
CA CYS A 253 21.79 -6.95 -15.12
C CYS A 253 21.63 -8.45 -14.93
N MET A 254 22.52 -9.10 -14.15
CA MET A 254 22.38 -10.51 -13.80
C MET A 254 21.12 -10.75 -12.94
N GLY A 255 20.87 -9.90 -11.94
CA GLY A 255 19.64 -9.98 -11.14
C GLY A 255 18.38 -9.77 -11.98
N LYS A 256 18.38 -8.81 -12.92
CA LYS A 256 17.25 -8.59 -13.83
C LYS A 256 17.01 -9.79 -14.75
N TRP A 257 18.07 -10.37 -15.27
CA TRP A 257 18.00 -11.63 -16.03
C TRP A 257 17.38 -12.73 -15.18
N PHE A 258 17.89 -12.93 -13.96
CA PHE A 258 17.41 -13.94 -13.04
C PHE A 258 15.90 -13.80 -12.78
N ALA A 259 15.44 -12.60 -12.45
CA ALA A 259 14.01 -12.31 -12.23
C ALA A 259 13.15 -12.55 -13.48
N SER A 260 13.67 -12.26 -14.68
CA SER A 260 12.93 -12.44 -15.94
C SER A 260 12.66 -13.90 -16.30
N GLN A 261 13.48 -14.83 -15.78
CA GLN A 261 13.32 -16.26 -16.02
C GLN A 261 12.37 -16.94 -15.04
N GLN A 262 11.82 -16.19 -14.07
CA GLN A 262 10.98 -16.74 -13.03
C GLN A 262 9.51 -16.79 -13.40
N ASP A 263 8.78 -17.69 -12.72
CA ASP A 263 7.32 -17.68 -12.75
C ASP A 263 6.78 -16.46 -11.99
N GLN A 264 6.19 -15.53 -12.73
CA GLN A 264 5.60 -14.30 -12.19
C GLN A 264 4.37 -14.57 -11.30
N GLN A 265 3.78 -15.75 -11.37
CA GLN A 265 2.63 -16.15 -10.54
C GLN A 265 3.07 -16.69 -9.17
N HIS A 266 4.31 -17.16 -9.03
CA HIS A 266 4.86 -17.76 -7.81
C HIS A 266 6.17 -17.09 -7.33
N PRO A 267 6.13 -15.78 -7.03
CA PRO A 267 7.28 -14.98 -6.56
C PRO A 267 8.02 -15.51 -5.33
N GLU A 268 7.34 -16.25 -4.45
CA GLU A 268 7.93 -16.88 -3.26
C GLU A 268 9.04 -17.89 -3.60
N THR A 269 9.01 -18.46 -4.81
CA THR A 269 9.98 -19.47 -5.26
C THR A 269 11.22 -18.87 -5.91
N TRP A 270 11.24 -17.56 -6.20
CA TRP A 270 12.27 -16.94 -7.04
C TRP A 270 13.67 -17.15 -6.48
N LEU A 271 13.89 -16.89 -5.18
CA LEU A 271 15.24 -16.99 -4.59
C LEU A 271 15.76 -18.44 -4.50
N SER A 272 14.86 -19.42 -4.48
CA SER A 272 15.18 -20.86 -4.41
C SER A 272 15.26 -21.54 -5.79
N SER A 273 15.02 -20.79 -6.86
CA SER A 273 14.97 -21.32 -8.22
C SER A 273 16.34 -21.40 -8.90
N HIS A 274 16.34 -22.03 -10.07
CA HIS A 274 17.50 -22.17 -10.96
C HIS A 274 17.18 -21.52 -12.30
N VAL A 275 18.14 -20.79 -12.85
CA VAL A 275 17.99 -20.11 -14.14
C VAL A 275 19.17 -20.42 -15.07
N PRO A 276 18.96 -20.42 -16.39
CA PRO A 276 20.05 -20.62 -17.34
C PRO A 276 20.94 -19.37 -17.43
N CYS A 277 22.25 -19.59 -17.53
CA CYS A 277 23.20 -18.53 -17.87
C CYS A 277 22.80 -17.85 -19.20
N PRO A 278 22.75 -16.52 -19.27
CA PRO A 278 22.34 -15.82 -20.50
C PRO A 278 23.28 -16.09 -21.68
N THR A 279 24.51 -16.52 -21.42
CA THR A 279 25.53 -16.80 -22.45
C THR A 279 25.57 -18.28 -22.83
N CYS A 280 25.86 -19.19 -21.89
CA CYS A 280 26.03 -20.63 -22.20
C CYS A 280 24.85 -21.53 -21.80
N ARG A 281 23.81 -20.96 -21.18
CA ARG A 281 22.64 -21.68 -20.66
C ARG A 281 22.90 -22.72 -19.58
N ALA A 282 24.12 -22.78 -19.01
CA ALA A 282 24.38 -23.56 -17.80
C ALA A 282 23.44 -23.09 -16.69
N GLN A 283 22.69 -24.01 -16.10
CA GLN A 283 21.79 -23.72 -14.98
C GLN A 283 22.59 -23.26 -13.77
N PHE A 284 22.12 -22.25 -13.06
CA PHE A 284 22.74 -21.75 -11.84
C PHE A 284 21.69 -21.23 -10.86
N CYS A 285 22.03 -21.20 -9.58
CA CYS A 285 21.20 -20.59 -8.53
C CYS A 285 21.90 -19.36 -7.94
N ILE A 286 21.23 -18.65 -7.04
CA ILE A 286 21.77 -17.42 -6.45
C ILE A 286 23.11 -17.61 -5.72
N LEU A 287 23.38 -18.80 -5.17
CA LEU A 287 24.63 -19.12 -4.46
C LEU A 287 25.83 -19.22 -5.40
N ASP A 288 25.59 -19.45 -6.68
CA ASP A 288 26.65 -19.58 -7.70
C ASP A 288 27.07 -18.22 -8.28
N VAL A 289 26.38 -17.15 -7.91
CA VAL A 289 26.67 -15.80 -8.38
C VAL A 289 27.72 -15.19 -7.46
N CYS A 290 28.88 -14.87 -8.00
CA CYS A 290 30.00 -14.28 -7.25
C CYS A 290 30.30 -12.88 -7.76
N SER A 291 30.49 -11.94 -6.84
CA SER A 291 31.08 -10.63 -7.16
C SER A 291 32.55 -10.80 -7.54
N VAL A 292 33.00 -10.09 -8.56
CA VAL A 292 34.40 -10.08 -9.00
C VAL A 292 35.18 -9.03 -8.21
N GLN A 293 36.35 -9.42 -7.69
CA GLN A 293 37.29 -8.57 -6.95
C GLN A 293 38.67 -8.59 -7.59
#